data_AF-A0A0B6Y4A9-F1
#
_entry.id   AF-A0A0B6Y4A9-F1
#
_cell.length_a   1.000
_cell.length_b   1.000
_cell.length_c   1.000
_cell.angle_alpha   90.00
_cell.angle_beta   90.00
_cell.angle_gamma   90.00
#
_symmetry.space_group_name_H-M   'P 1'
#
loop_
_entity.id
_entity.type
_entity.pdbx_description
1 polymer ?
#
loop_
_entity_poly.entity_id
_entity_poly.type
_entity_poly.pdbx_seq_one_letter_code
_entity_poly.pdbx_strand_id
1 'polypeptide(L)' 'SAVINETQRLVSIFPLSITHMCSEDMTLRGYTLPKGTSVIPNLDSVLHDKNMWGDDAMRFRPERFIDENGKLKIPEQ' A
#
# COMPACT_ATOMS: atom_id res chain seq x y z
N SER A 1 -9.93 -3.85 -15.40
CA SER A 1 -9.66 -3.27 -14.06
C SER A 1 -8.50 -3.98 -13.36
N ALA A 2 -8.48 -5.31 -13.25
CA ALA A 2 -7.40 -6.06 -12.59
C ALA A 2 -5.97 -5.73 -13.09
N VAL A 3 -5.77 -5.64 -14.41
CA VAL A 3 -4.49 -5.22 -15.04
C VAL A 3 -4.04 -3.84 -14.55
N ILE A 4 -4.98 -2.88 -14.46
CA ILE A 4 -4.66 -1.52 -14.01
C ILE A 4 -4.21 -1.51 -12.56
N ASN A 5 -4.90 -2.27 -11.69
CA ASN A 5 -4.55 -2.36 -10.27
C ASN A 5 -3.17 -2.98 -10.08
N GLU A 6 -2.84 -4.06 -10.80
CA GLU A 6 -1.52 -4.68 -10.71
C GLU A 6 -0.41 -3.78 -11.28
N THR A 7 -0.69 -3.02 -12.34
CA THR A 7 0.22 -2.00 -12.84
C THR A 7 0.46 -0.92 -11.79
N GLN A 8 -0.58 -0.40 -11.14
CA GLN A 8 -0.43 0.63 -10.10
C GLN A 8 0.36 0.12 -8.90
N ARG A 9 0.12 -1.14 -8.47
CA ARG A 9 0.84 -1.77 -7.36
C ARG A 9 2.33 -1.93 -7.65
N LEU A 10 2.69 -2.44 -8.84
CA LEU A 10 4.09 -2.70 -9.18
C LEU A 10 4.87 -1.44 -9.54
N VAL A 11 4.26 -0.54 -10.31
CA VAL A 11 4.94 0.70 -10.71
C VAL A 11 5.10 1.64 -9.51
N SER A 12 4.12 1.66 -8.60
CA SER A 12 4.11 2.50 -7.40
C SER A 12 4.67 3.91 -7.68
N ILE A 13 3.98 4.64 -8.58
CA ILE A 13 4.47 5.90 -9.16
C ILE A 13 4.89 6.91 -8.08
N PHE A 14 4.24 6.89 -6.93
CA PHE A 14 4.59 7.67 -5.74
C PHE A 14 4.98 6.76 -4.58
N PRO A 15 6.23 6.26 -4.53
CA PRO A 15 6.62 5.24 -3.55
C PRO A 15 6.57 5.76 -2.10
N LEU A 16 6.68 7.07 -1.91
CA LEU A 16 6.63 7.74 -0.60
C LEU A 16 5.32 8.51 -0.35
N SER A 17 4.28 8.24 -1.14
CA SER A 17 3.01 8.98 -1.11
C SER A 17 3.24 10.51 -1.17
N ILE A 18 2.25 11.26 -0.67
CA ILE A 18 2.36 12.67 -0.36
C ILE A 18 2.69 12.81 1.13
N THR A 19 3.51 13.81 1.47
CA THR A 19 3.79 14.13 2.87
C THR A 19 2.51 14.59 3.57
N HIS A 20 2.19 13.93 4.67
CA HIS A 20 1.14 14.30 5.60
C HIS A 20 1.73 15.03 6.82
N MET A 21 0.85 15.58 7.67
CA MET A 21 1.25 16.26 8.89
C MET A 21 0.26 15.95 10.02
N CYS A 22 0.78 15.70 11.22
CA CYS A 22 -0.04 15.52 12.41
C CYS A 22 -0.80 16.82 12.72
N SER A 23 -2.13 16.77 12.67
CA SER A 23 -3.01 17.92 12.96
C SER A 23 -3.08 18.26 14.47
N GLU A 24 -2.74 17.28 15.30
CA GLU A 24 -2.69 17.34 16.76
C GLU A 24 -1.62 16.36 17.28
N ASP A 25 -1.31 16.45 18.57
CA ASP A 25 -0.41 15.51 19.23
C ASP A 25 -1.05 14.11 19.22
N MET A 26 -0.29 13.09 18.80
CA MET A 26 -0.79 11.71 18.76
C MET A 26 0.25 10.73 19.27
N THR A 27 -0.20 9.57 19.76
CA THR A 27 0.70 8.45 20.08
C THR A 27 0.56 7.35 19.05
N LEU A 28 1.67 7.00 18.39
CA LEU A 28 1.72 5.92 17.39
C LEU A 28 2.77 4.89 17.81
N ARG A 29 2.34 3.64 18.00
CA ARG A 29 3.21 2.50 18.41
C ARG A 29 4.11 2.81 19.62
N GLY A 30 3.60 3.58 20.58
CA GLY A 30 4.32 3.98 21.80
C GLY A 30 5.17 5.24 21.67
N TYR A 31 5.27 5.85 20.48
CA TYR A 31 5.94 7.13 20.27
C TYR A 31 4.95 8.28 20.27
N THR A 32 5.25 9.36 20.99
CA THR A 32 4.47 10.60 20.93
C THR A 32 4.97 11.47 19.78
N LEU A 33 4.07 11.74 18.83
CA LEU A 33 4.27 12.62 17.68
C LEU A 33 3.58 13.96 17.98
N PRO A 34 4.32 15.06 18.12
CA PRO A 34 3.72 16.38 18.30
C PRO A 34 2.94 16.84 17.07
N LYS A 35 1.98 17.72 17.28
CA LYS A 35 1.31 18.50 16.24
C LYS A 35 2.35 19.17 15.35
N GLY A 36 2.14 19.09 14.03
CA GLY A 36 3.06 19.63 13.03
C GLY A 36 4.13 18.64 12.58
N THR A 37 4.25 17.46 13.19
CA THR A 37 5.17 16.41 12.73
C THR A 37 4.82 15.98 11.30
N SER A 38 5.78 16.04 10.39
CA SER A 38 5.62 15.51 9.03
C SER A 38 5.65 13.98 9.05
N VAL A 39 4.71 13.37 8.33
CA VAL A 39 4.58 11.92 8.17
C VAL A 39 4.73 11.60 6.69
N ILE A 40 5.73 10.80 6.34
CA ILE A 40 5.99 10.36 4.97
C ILE A 40 5.70 8.85 4.89
N PRO A 41 4.56 8.42 4.34
CA PRO A 41 4.21 7.01 4.23
C PRO A 41 5.06 6.32 3.16
N ASN A 42 5.71 5.21 3.50
CA ASN A 42 6.38 4.36 2.50
C ASN A 42 5.36 3.37 1.90
N LEU A 43 4.78 3.71 0.75
CA LEU A 43 3.82 2.85 0.05
C LEU A 43 4.47 1.59 -0.52
N ASP A 44 5.69 1.69 -1.05
CA ASP A 44 6.42 0.53 -1.59
C ASP A 44 6.57 -0.58 -0.55
N SER A 45 6.82 -0.19 0.71
CA SER A 45 6.95 -1.16 1.81
C SER A 45 5.73 -2.04 1.98
N VAL A 46 4.53 -1.56 1.60
CA VAL A 46 3.27 -2.30 1.67
C VAL A 46 2.94 -2.95 0.33
N LEU A 47 3.09 -2.21 -0.77
CA LEU A 47 2.71 -2.67 -2.11
C LEU A 47 3.59 -3.82 -2.62
N HIS A 48 4.81 -3.97 -2.10
CA HIS A 48 5.75 -5.05 -2.43
C HIS A 48 6.05 -5.99 -1.25
N ASP A 49 5.31 -5.87 -0.13
CA ASP A 49 5.51 -6.77 1.01
C ASP A 49 5.20 -8.22 0.63
N LYS A 50 6.19 -9.12 0.79
CA LYS A 50 6.02 -10.55 0.54
C LYS A 50 5.05 -11.20 1.51
N ASN A 51 4.89 -10.67 2.72
CA ASN A 51 3.93 -11.20 3.69
C ASN A 51 2.48 -10.93 3.25
N MET A 52 2.25 -9.84 2.50
CA MET A 52 0.94 -9.46 1.98
C MET A 52 0.68 -10.05 0.58
N TRP A 53 1.69 -10.03 -0.30
CA TRP A 53 1.53 -10.36 -1.71
C TRP A 53 2.12 -11.72 -2.13
N GLY A 54 2.79 -12.42 -1.20
CA GLY A 54 3.47 -13.69 -1.41
C GLY A 54 4.88 -13.54 -1.99
N ASP A 55 5.58 -14.65 -2.20
CA ASP A 55 6.92 -14.68 -2.78
C ASP A 55 6.98 -14.09 -4.20
N ASP A 56 5.84 -14.05 -4.89
CA ASP A 56 5.68 -13.46 -6.20
C ASP A 56 5.29 -11.97 -6.17
N ALA A 57 5.49 -11.27 -5.04
CA ALA A 57 5.18 -9.85 -4.86
C ALA A 57 5.69 -8.96 -6.00
N MET A 58 6.84 -9.26 -6.60
CA MET A 58 7.41 -8.48 -7.71
C MET A 58 7.01 -8.96 -9.11
N ARG A 59 6.21 -10.02 -9.22
CA ARG A 59 5.71 -10.52 -10.51
C ARG A 59 4.39 -9.84 -10.86
N PHE A 60 4.28 -9.42 -12.12
CA PHE A 60 3.04 -8.91 -12.68
C PHE A 60 2.04 -10.04 -12.87
N ARG A 61 1.05 -10.13 -11.96
CA ARG A 61 0.01 -11.18 -11.93
C ARG A 61 -1.37 -10.57 -11.67
N PRO A 62 -2.04 -9.99 -12.69
CA PRO A 62 -3.35 -9.36 -12.56
C PRO A 62 -4.43 -10.25 -11.94
N GLU A 63 -4.32 -11.57 -12.08
CA GLU A 63 -5.23 -12.58 -11.54
C GLU A 63 -5.39 -12.47 -10.02
N ARG A 64 -4.42 -11.88 -9.30
CA ARG A 64 -4.54 -11.64 -7.86
C ARG A 64 -5.69 -10.68 -7.50
N PHE A 65 -6.18 -9.89 -8.45
CA PHE A 65 -7.34 -9.00 -8.29
C PHE A 65 -8.64 -9.61 -8.85
N ILE A 66 -8.67 -10.91 -9.16
CA ILE A 66 -9.85 -11.59 -9.70
C ILE A 66 -10.30 -12.68 -8.70
N ASP A 67 -11.61 -12.78 -8.45
CA ASP A 67 -12.21 -13.84 -7.66
C ASP A 67 -12.55 -15.09 -8.49
N GLU A 68 -13.06 -16.13 -7.83
CA GLU A 68 -13.43 -17.39 -8.48
C GLU A 68 -14.55 -17.25 -9.52
N ASN A 69 -15.36 -16.19 -9.43
CA ASN A 69 -16.44 -15.88 -10.37
C ASN A 69 -15.98 -14.97 -11.51
N GLY A 70 -14.68 -14.65 -11.60
CA GLY A 70 -14.12 -13.74 -12.60
C GLY A 70 -14.40 -12.26 -12.33
N LYS A 71 -14.89 -11.90 -11.14
CA LYS A 71 -15.15 -10.51 -10.75
C LYS A 71 -13.92 -9.89 -10.10
N LEU A 72 -13.85 -8.57 -10.14
CA LEU A 72 -12.80 -7.82 -9.45
C LEU A 72 -12.95 -8.00 -7.94
N LYS A 73 -11.89 -8.44 -7.27
CA LYS A 73 -11.79 -8.46 -5.82
C LYS A 73 -10.81 -7.41 -5.31
N ILE A 74 -11.10 -6.90 -4.13
CA ILE A 74 -10.18 -6.08 -3.35
C ILE A 74 -9.45 -7.04 -2.41
N PRO A 75 -8.11 -7.13 -2.47
CA PRO A 75 -7.36 -7.92 -1.50
C PRO A 75 -7.63 -7.42 -0.07
N GLU A 76 -7.86 -8.34 0.87
CA GLU A 76 -7.99 -7.97 2.29
C GLU A 76 -6.66 -7.42 2.82
N GLN A 77 -6.74 -6.43 3.72
CA GLN A 77 -5.58 -5.75 4.34
C GLN A 77 -5.09 -6.48 5.58
#